data_AF-A0A3R8NAZ9-F1
#
_entry.id   AF-A0A3R8NAZ9-F1
#
_cell.length_a   1.000
_cell.length_b   1.000
_cell.length_c   1.000
_cell.angle_alpha   90.00
_cell.angle_beta   90.00
_cell.angle_gamma   90.00
#
_symmetry.space_group_name_H-M   'P 1'
#
loop_
_entity.id
_entity.type
_entity.pdbx_description
1 polymer ?
#
loop_
_entity_poly.entity_id
_entity_poly.type
_entity_poly.pdbx_seq_one_letter_code
_entity_poly.pdbx_strand_id
1 'polypeptide(L)'
;MANALFLALALFAQDGQASQSPNAPPTDEYGYVAWCYGALGGYANLYDRVMPEVTRIEKAFPGPDGVAASLKTYPEMREQAQKDLKVFASAITAAEKASPRPISEYGGAQVKRGQSVWQGADTVDKARLAQMWMSWSPPGDCEKRARALETRSTILGKALNYNNAAAASKSAPPAEASNPAFNATPATEPAAPPAPVSEPTPAPKPTVAQPAPAKTAPVKTVKAETKPTAAKPLPKAPAAKLPPIGGNEVIVDPVNPIPCAGSLVPAKRGGRDVLICKAD
;
A
#
# COMPACT_ATOMS: atom_id res chain seq x y z
N MET A 1 41.09 -14.53 -23.53
CA MET A 1 40.64 -13.91 -22.26
C MET A 1 39.72 -12.69 -22.45
N ALA A 2 39.25 -12.35 -23.67
CA ALA A 2 38.32 -11.24 -23.88
C ALA A 2 36.83 -11.62 -23.82
N ASN A 3 36.48 -12.91 -24.00
CA ASN A 3 35.07 -13.32 -24.07
C ASN A 3 34.39 -13.53 -22.71
N ALA A 4 35.15 -13.72 -21.63
CA ALA A 4 34.58 -13.90 -20.29
C ALA A 4 34.14 -12.56 -19.65
N LEU A 5 34.78 -11.45 -20.03
CA LEU A 5 34.46 -10.13 -19.48
C LEU A 5 33.10 -9.60 -19.98
N PHE A 6 32.72 -9.94 -21.22
CA PHE A 6 31.43 -9.56 -21.79
C PHE A 6 30.26 -10.35 -21.19
N LEU A 7 30.47 -11.61 -20.80
CA LEU A 7 29.46 -12.41 -20.10
C LEU A 7 29.25 -11.93 -18.65
N ALA A 8 30.31 -11.47 -17.98
CA ALA A 8 30.20 -10.89 -16.64
C ALA A 8 29.45 -9.54 -16.65
N LEU A 9 29.72 -8.65 -17.62
CA LEU A 9 28.96 -7.39 -17.73
C LEU A 9 27.48 -7.60 -18.08
N ALA A 10 27.13 -8.67 -18.80
CA ALA A 10 25.74 -8.97 -19.15
C ALA A 10 24.92 -9.46 -17.96
N LEU A 11 25.52 -10.20 -17.00
CA LEU A 11 24.81 -10.62 -15.78
C LEU A 11 24.56 -9.45 -14.82
N PHE A 12 25.49 -8.51 -14.65
CA PHE A 12 25.26 -7.33 -13.80
C PHE A 12 24.23 -6.33 -14.37
N ALA A 13 23.88 -6.45 -15.65
CA ALA A 13 22.80 -5.65 -16.24
C ALA A 13 21.39 -6.19 -15.91
N GLN A 14 21.25 -7.46 -15.53
CA GLN A 14 19.95 -8.07 -15.19
C GLN A 14 19.53 -7.81 -13.74
N ASP A 15 20.46 -7.65 -12.80
CA ASP A 15 20.14 -7.29 -11.40
C ASP A 15 19.70 -5.82 -11.22
N GLY A 16 20.01 -4.94 -12.18
CA GLY A 16 19.52 -3.55 -12.19
C GLY A 16 18.11 -3.39 -12.74
N GLN A 17 17.57 -4.44 -13.37
CA GLN A 17 16.20 -4.51 -13.87
C GLN A 17 15.52 -5.71 -13.20
N ALA A 18 15.33 -5.64 -11.88
CA ALA A 18 14.14 -6.25 -11.30
C ALA A 18 12.99 -5.85 -12.21
N SER A 19 12.42 -6.82 -12.94
CA SER A 19 11.42 -6.58 -13.97
C SER A 19 10.40 -5.62 -13.38
N GLN A 20 10.45 -4.35 -13.78
CA GLN A 20 9.55 -3.35 -13.24
C GLN A 20 8.20 -3.80 -13.72
N SER A 21 7.45 -4.44 -12.82
CA SER A 21 6.06 -4.79 -13.06
C SER A 21 5.43 -3.57 -13.71
N PRO A 22 4.58 -3.72 -14.74
CA PRO A 22 3.97 -2.57 -15.39
C PRO A 22 3.30 -1.63 -14.37
N ASN A 23 2.90 -2.18 -13.21
CA ASN A 23 2.30 -1.47 -12.09
C ASN A 23 3.29 -1.11 -10.97
N ALA A 24 4.59 -1.14 -11.20
CA ALA A 24 5.60 -0.75 -10.21
C ALA A 24 5.51 0.77 -9.92
N PRO A 25 5.81 1.20 -8.69
CA PRO A 25 5.80 2.61 -8.35
C PRO A 25 6.83 3.40 -9.19
N PRO A 26 6.52 4.66 -9.54
CA PRO A 26 7.50 5.59 -10.11
C PRO A 26 8.66 5.85 -9.15
N THR A 27 9.81 6.30 -9.67
CA THR A 27 10.98 6.60 -8.83
C THR A 27 10.95 7.98 -8.19
N ASP A 28 10.14 8.91 -8.72
CA ASP A 28 10.00 10.25 -8.17
C ASP A 28 9.06 10.27 -6.96
N GLU A 29 9.35 11.11 -5.97
CA GLU A 29 8.63 11.11 -4.69
C GLU A 29 7.13 11.41 -4.82
N TYR A 30 6.74 12.37 -5.68
CA TYR A 30 5.34 12.72 -5.87
C TYR A 30 4.56 11.60 -6.54
N GLY A 31 5.08 11.06 -7.64
CA GLY A 31 4.50 9.93 -8.35
C GLY A 31 4.47 8.66 -7.50
N TYR A 32 5.49 8.43 -6.66
CA TYR A 32 5.54 7.31 -5.71
C TYR A 32 4.40 7.40 -4.69
N VAL A 33 4.21 8.55 -4.06
CA VAL A 33 3.14 8.76 -3.07
C VAL A 33 1.76 8.67 -3.72
N ALA A 34 1.60 9.23 -4.92
CA ALA A 34 0.38 9.10 -5.72
C ALA A 34 0.07 7.64 -6.07
N TRP A 35 1.09 6.86 -6.45
CA TRP A 35 0.95 5.43 -6.67
C TRP A 35 0.57 4.67 -5.39
N CYS A 36 1.20 4.97 -4.25
CA CYS A 36 0.87 4.38 -2.95
C CYS A 36 -0.60 4.66 -2.57
N TYR A 37 -1.09 5.87 -2.83
CA TYR A 37 -2.49 6.24 -2.63
C TYR A 37 -3.44 5.36 -3.46
N GLY A 38 -3.13 5.18 -4.74
CA GLY A 38 -3.94 4.33 -5.61
C GLY A 38 -3.94 2.87 -5.18
N ALA A 39 -2.77 2.31 -4.89
CA ALA A 39 -2.61 0.91 -4.53
C ALA A 39 -3.28 0.59 -3.18
N LEU A 40 -3.08 1.44 -2.17
CA LEU A 40 -3.74 1.27 -0.87
C LEU A 40 -5.25 1.53 -0.94
N GLY A 41 -5.68 2.44 -1.81
CA GLY A 41 -7.10 2.70 -2.05
C GLY A 41 -7.82 1.49 -2.63
N GLY A 42 -7.21 0.82 -3.63
CA GLY A 42 -7.74 -0.43 -4.17
C GLY A 42 -7.79 -1.55 -3.12
N TYR A 43 -6.75 -1.68 -2.30
CA TYR A 43 -6.71 -2.66 -1.20
C TYR A 43 -7.85 -2.44 -0.21
N ALA A 44 -8.06 -1.20 0.24
CA ALA A 44 -9.10 -0.85 1.19
C ALA A 44 -10.51 -1.07 0.63
N ASN A 45 -10.72 -0.79 -0.67
CA ASN A 45 -12.00 -0.98 -1.34
C ASN A 45 -12.39 -2.47 -1.50
N LEU A 46 -11.41 -3.36 -1.60
CA LEU A 46 -11.66 -4.80 -1.73
C LEU A 46 -12.05 -5.48 -0.41
N TYR A 47 -11.84 -4.82 0.73
CA TYR A 47 -12.02 -5.41 2.06
C TYR A 47 -13.34 -6.17 2.21
N ASP A 48 -14.47 -5.51 2.00
CA ASP A 48 -15.79 -6.13 2.25
C ASP A 48 -16.06 -7.30 1.27
N ARG A 49 -15.42 -7.30 0.10
CA ARG A 49 -15.54 -8.35 -0.92
C ARG A 49 -14.72 -9.60 -0.57
N VAL A 50 -13.54 -9.43 0.01
CA VAL A 50 -12.60 -10.54 0.30
C VAL A 50 -12.81 -11.16 1.67
N MET A 51 -13.31 -10.39 2.65
CA MET A 51 -13.45 -10.85 4.04
C MET A 51 -14.20 -12.17 4.24
N PRO A 52 -15.27 -12.51 3.48
CA PRO A 52 -15.92 -13.81 3.60
C PRO A 52 -14.98 -14.99 3.30
N GLU A 53 -14.15 -14.86 2.26
CA GLU A 53 -13.17 -15.89 1.89
C GLU A 53 -11.95 -15.87 2.83
N VAL A 54 -11.48 -14.69 3.24
CA VAL A 54 -10.43 -14.57 4.28
C VAL A 54 -10.87 -15.30 5.55
N THR A 55 -12.11 -15.07 5.99
CA THR A 55 -12.68 -15.75 7.16
C THR A 55 -12.73 -17.27 6.99
N ARG A 56 -13.07 -17.75 5.79
CA ARG A 56 -13.05 -19.17 5.49
C ARG A 56 -11.63 -19.75 5.51
N ILE A 57 -10.66 -19.03 4.95
CA ILE A 57 -9.25 -19.43 4.89
C ILE A 57 -8.67 -19.50 6.30
N GLU A 58 -8.85 -18.46 7.13
CA GLU A 58 -8.36 -18.43 8.51
C GLU A 58 -8.94 -19.55 9.37
N LYS A 59 -10.22 -19.90 9.16
CA LYS A 59 -10.85 -21.04 9.84
C LYS A 59 -10.29 -22.39 9.41
N ALA A 60 -9.94 -22.54 8.13
CA ALA A 60 -9.38 -23.77 7.59
C ALA A 60 -7.89 -23.92 7.96
N PHE A 61 -7.16 -22.80 8.07
CA PHE A 61 -5.73 -22.74 8.35
C PHE A 61 -5.47 -21.71 9.45
N PRO A 62 -5.77 -22.04 10.72
CA PRO A 62 -5.56 -21.12 11.82
C PRO A 62 -4.08 -20.75 11.95
N GLY A 63 -3.80 -19.45 12.06
CA GLY A 63 -2.48 -18.95 12.43
C GLY A 63 -2.03 -19.40 13.83
N PRO A 64 -0.77 -19.14 14.21
CA PRO A 64 -0.21 -19.58 15.49
C PRO A 64 -0.97 -19.04 16.71
N ASP A 65 -1.56 -17.84 16.58
CA ASP A 65 -2.34 -17.18 17.64
C ASP A 65 -3.85 -17.52 17.59
N GLY A 66 -4.25 -18.35 16.61
CA GLY A 66 -5.62 -18.79 16.39
C GLY A 66 -6.49 -17.82 15.58
N VAL A 67 -7.61 -18.35 15.07
CA VAL A 67 -8.54 -17.66 14.14
C VAL A 67 -9.03 -16.32 14.68
N ALA A 68 -9.39 -16.26 15.97
CA ALA A 68 -9.94 -15.04 16.57
C ALA A 68 -8.93 -13.89 16.59
N ALA A 69 -7.65 -14.20 16.82
CA ALA A 69 -6.58 -13.21 16.78
C ALA A 69 -6.34 -12.73 15.34
N SER A 70 -6.22 -13.64 14.37
CA SER A 70 -6.09 -13.29 12.96
C SER A 70 -7.24 -12.38 12.50
N LEU A 71 -8.48 -12.76 12.78
CA LEU A 71 -9.66 -12.02 12.32
C LEU A 71 -9.79 -10.62 12.92
N LYS A 72 -9.16 -10.37 14.07
CA LYS A 72 -9.11 -9.05 14.69
C LYS A 72 -8.17 -8.09 13.95
N THR A 73 -7.11 -8.59 13.32
CA THR A 73 -6.11 -7.75 12.65
C THR A 73 -6.64 -7.08 11.39
N TYR A 74 -7.52 -7.74 10.63
CA TYR A 74 -8.05 -7.21 9.37
C TYR A 74 -8.79 -5.87 9.50
N PRO A 75 -9.75 -5.68 10.44
CA PRO A 75 -10.40 -4.37 10.61
C PRO A 75 -9.41 -3.29 11.07
N GLU A 76 -8.42 -3.63 11.90
CA GLU A 76 -7.36 -2.71 12.33
C GLU A 76 -6.50 -2.27 11.13
N MET A 77 -6.15 -3.21 10.24
CA MET A 77 -5.44 -2.91 8.99
C MET A 77 -6.27 -2.02 8.06
N ARG A 78 -7.60 -2.23 7.96
CA ARG A 78 -8.49 -1.35 7.19
C ARG A 78 -8.51 0.06 7.76
N GLU A 79 -8.61 0.20 9.08
CA GLU A 79 -8.61 1.50 9.74
C GLU A 79 -7.27 2.22 9.52
N GLN A 80 -6.16 1.50 9.64
CA GLN A 80 -4.83 2.04 9.36
C GLN A 80 -4.71 2.48 7.90
N ALA A 81 -5.16 1.65 6.95
CA ALA A 81 -5.15 2.01 5.53
C ALA A 81 -5.93 3.30 5.26
N GLN A 82 -7.08 3.51 5.92
CA GLN A 82 -7.85 4.75 5.81
C GLN A 82 -7.13 5.97 6.39
N LYS A 83 -6.35 5.81 7.46
CA LYS A 83 -5.51 6.87 8.02
C LYS A 83 -4.38 7.23 7.05
N ASP A 84 -3.70 6.23 6.51
CA ASP A 84 -2.59 6.43 5.57
C ASP A 84 -3.06 7.08 4.26
N LEU A 85 -4.24 6.71 3.76
CA LEU A 85 -4.85 7.37 2.60
C LEU A 85 -5.05 8.88 2.82
N LYS A 86 -5.38 9.32 4.03
CA LYS A 86 -5.49 10.75 4.36
C LYS A 86 -4.12 11.42 4.37
N VAL A 87 -3.09 10.76 4.90
CA VAL A 87 -1.71 11.26 4.88
C VAL A 87 -1.23 11.44 3.44
N PHE A 88 -1.45 10.44 2.59
CA PHE A 88 -1.08 10.49 1.18
C PHE A 88 -1.84 11.58 0.43
N ALA A 89 -3.16 11.70 0.63
CA ALA A 89 -3.96 12.76 0.01
C ALA A 89 -3.48 14.15 0.42
N SER A 90 -3.13 14.34 1.70
CA SER A 90 -2.57 15.60 2.20
C SER A 90 -1.24 15.92 1.53
N ALA A 91 -0.33 14.94 1.45
CA ALA A 91 0.97 15.10 0.81
C ALA A 91 0.87 15.45 -0.68
N ILE A 92 0.00 14.75 -1.42
CA ILE A 92 -0.28 15.02 -2.85
C ILE A 92 -0.82 16.44 -3.02
N THR A 93 -1.82 16.82 -2.23
CA THR A 93 -2.43 18.16 -2.29
C THR A 93 -1.41 19.25 -1.96
N ALA A 94 -0.56 19.03 -0.95
CA ALA A 94 0.48 19.96 -0.58
C ALA A 94 1.50 20.13 -1.72
N ALA A 95 1.91 19.03 -2.36
CA ALA A 95 2.83 19.04 -3.49
C ALA A 95 2.23 19.78 -4.70
N GLU A 96 0.97 19.54 -5.02
CA GLU A 96 0.26 20.23 -6.10
C GLU A 96 0.19 21.74 -5.86
N LYS A 97 -0.15 22.16 -4.64
CA LYS A 97 -0.19 23.59 -4.27
C LYS A 97 1.18 24.26 -4.28
N ALA A 98 2.23 23.50 -3.98
CA ALA A 98 3.61 24.00 -3.94
C ALA A 98 4.30 23.96 -5.31
N SER A 99 3.67 23.38 -6.33
CA SER A 99 4.25 23.23 -7.64
C SER A 99 4.02 24.49 -8.49
N PRO A 100 5.04 25.02 -9.17
CA PRO A 100 4.88 26.13 -10.12
C PRO A 100 4.18 25.70 -11.42
N ARG A 101 4.02 24.39 -11.66
CA ARG A 101 3.34 23.81 -12.82
C ARG A 101 2.19 22.91 -12.35
N PRO A 102 1.09 22.79 -13.11
CA PRO A 102 0.05 21.82 -12.80
C PRO A 102 0.61 20.40 -12.92
N ILE A 103 0.72 19.68 -11.80
CA ILE A 103 1.20 18.30 -11.73
C ILE A 103 0.09 17.28 -11.41
N SER A 104 -1.14 17.74 -11.19
CA SER A 104 -2.29 16.91 -10.80
C SER A 104 -2.63 15.83 -11.84
N GLU A 105 -2.49 16.12 -13.13
CA GLU A 105 -2.70 15.11 -14.20
C GLU A 105 -1.71 13.96 -14.10
N TYR A 106 -0.44 14.27 -13.81
CA TYR A 106 0.58 13.26 -13.55
C TYR A 106 0.26 12.47 -12.29
N GLY A 107 -0.11 13.14 -11.19
CA GLY A 107 -0.53 12.49 -9.95
C GLY A 107 -1.71 11.54 -10.18
N GLY A 108 -2.76 12.00 -10.88
CA GLY A 108 -3.92 11.20 -11.22
C GLY A 108 -3.58 9.97 -12.07
N ALA A 109 -2.64 10.08 -13.01
CA ALA A 109 -2.14 8.93 -13.76
C ALA A 109 -1.44 7.91 -12.85
N GLN A 110 -0.65 8.36 -11.87
CA GLN A 110 0.03 7.47 -10.94
C GLN A 110 -0.93 6.86 -9.91
N VAL A 111 -1.98 7.58 -9.48
CA VAL A 111 -3.07 6.99 -8.69
C VAL A 111 -3.74 5.86 -9.45
N LYS A 112 -4.05 6.05 -10.74
CA LYS A 112 -4.62 4.98 -11.59
C LYS A 112 -3.66 3.79 -11.73
N ARG A 113 -2.36 4.05 -11.87
CA ARG A 113 -1.31 3.01 -11.90
C ARG A 113 -1.12 2.29 -10.56
N GLY A 114 -1.36 2.95 -9.44
CA GLY A 114 -1.42 2.31 -8.14
C GLY A 114 -2.61 1.38 -8.04
N GLN A 115 -3.79 1.87 -8.45
CA GLN A 115 -5.02 1.07 -8.47
C GLN A 115 -4.91 -0.15 -9.39
N SER A 116 -4.08 -0.08 -10.45
CA SER A 116 -3.88 -1.20 -11.37
C SER A 116 -3.17 -2.41 -10.76
N VAL A 117 -2.59 -2.29 -9.56
CA VAL A 117 -2.18 -3.45 -8.75
C VAL A 117 -3.36 -4.41 -8.51
N TRP A 118 -4.58 -3.88 -8.46
CA TRP A 118 -5.81 -4.62 -8.22
C TRP A 118 -6.66 -4.82 -9.48
N GLN A 119 -6.11 -4.51 -10.67
CA GLN A 119 -6.80 -4.80 -11.92
C GLN A 119 -7.06 -6.30 -12.05
N GLY A 120 -8.23 -6.65 -12.57
CA GLY A 120 -8.67 -8.03 -12.68
C GLY A 120 -9.23 -8.62 -11.38
N ALA A 121 -9.35 -7.84 -10.30
CA ALA A 121 -10.03 -8.32 -9.09
C ALA A 121 -11.46 -8.83 -9.37
N ASP A 122 -12.15 -8.29 -10.38
CA ASP A 122 -13.49 -8.73 -10.78
C ASP A 122 -13.51 -10.01 -11.62
N THR A 123 -12.38 -10.39 -12.22
CA THR A 123 -12.28 -11.55 -13.13
C THR A 123 -11.63 -12.77 -12.49
N VAL A 124 -10.89 -12.60 -11.39
CA VAL A 124 -10.34 -13.72 -10.62
C VAL A 124 -11.38 -14.35 -9.71
N ASP A 125 -11.20 -15.64 -9.40
CA ASP A 125 -12.05 -16.30 -8.43
C ASP A 125 -11.88 -15.70 -7.01
N LYS A 126 -12.92 -15.84 -6.18
CA LYS A 126 -12.97 -15.20 -4.86
C LYS A 126 -11.87 -15.70 -3.92
N ALA A 127 -11.53 -16.99 -3.98
CA ALA A 127 -10.53 -17.59 -3.10
C ALA A 127 -9.13 -17.10 -3.47
N ARG A 128 -8.83 -17.00 -4.78
CA ARG A 128 -7.58 -16.44 -5.28
C ARG A 128 -7.47 -14.95 -4.98
N LEU A 129 -8.56 -14.19 -5.13
CA LEU A 129 -8.59 -12.78 -4.76
C LEU A 129 -8.26 -12.58 -3.28
N ALA A 130 -8.87 -13.37 -2.40
CA ALA A 130 -8.60 -13.30 -0.96
C ALA A 130 -7.15 -13.66 -0.63
N GLN A 131 -6.58 -14.70 -1.24
CA GLN A 131 -5.16 -15.05 -1.06
C GLN A 131 -4.22 -13.94 -1.55
N MET A 132 -4.50 -13.36 -2.72
CA MET A 132 -3.71 -12.24 -3.24
C MET A 132 -3.81 -11.02 -2.32
N TRP A 133 -5.02 -10.72 -1.84
CA TRP A 133 -5.24 -9.60 -0.92
C TRP A 133 -4.52 -9.82 0.42
N MET A 134 -4.61 -11.01 1.01
CA MET A 134 -3.93 -11.37 2.27
C MET A 134 -2.39 -11.36 2.15
N SER A 135 -1.85 -11.69 0.98
CA SER A 135 -0.40 -11.74 0.75
C SER A 135 0.20 -10.41 0.30
N TRP A 136 -0.65 -9.42 -0.01
CA TRP A 136 -0.18 -8.12 -0.45
C TRP A 136 0.07 -7.19 0.74
N SER A 137 1.14 -6.43 0.64
CA SER A 137 1.46 -5.35 1.58
C SER A 137 1.92 -4.13 0.77
N PRO A 138 1.52 -2.91 1.16
CA PRO A 138 2.08 -1.72 0.54
C PRO A 138 3.60 -1.66 0.78
N PRO A 139 4.37 -1.03 -0.12
CA PRO A 139 5.77 -0.76 0.14
C PRO A 139 5.99 -0.04 1.48
N GLY A 140 6.93 -0.54 2.29
CA GLY A 140 7.12 -0.10 3.68
C GLY A 140 7.58 1.36 3.87
N ASP A 141 7.90 2.06 2.79
CA ASP A 141 8.35 3.46 2.78
C ASP A 141 7.29 4.45 2.27
N CYS A 142 6.10 4.00 1.87
CA CYS A 142 5.01 4.88 1.41
C CYS A 142 4.71 6.01 2.42
N GLU A 143 4.52 5.67 3.70
CA GLU A 143 4.22 6.66 4.75
C GLU A 143 5.38 7.64 4.98
N LYS A 144 6.60 7.11 5.06
CA LYS A 144 7.81 7.92 5.25
C LYS A 144 7.98 8.95 4.13
N ARG A 145 7.83 8.53 2.88
CA ARG A 145 7.94 9.41 1.71
C ARG A 145 6.82 10.42 1.65
N ALA A 146 5.58 10.02 1.98
CA ALA A 146 4.46 10.94 2.03
C ALA A 146 4.67 12.08 3.05
N ARG A 147 5.09 11.75 4.28
CA ARG A 147 5.39 12.77 5.31
C ARG A 147 6.54 13.68 4.89
N ALA A 148 7.57 13.13 4.26
CA ALA A 148 8.69 13.91 3.73
C ALA A 148 8.24 14.85 2.60
N LEU A 149 7.42 14.36 1.66
CA LEU A 149 6.86 15.11 0.55
C LEU A 149 5.97 16.26 1.07
N GLU A 150 5.06 15.98 2.01
CA GLU A 150 4.19 16.98 2.61
C GLU A 150 4.97 18.10 3.29
N THR A 151 5.99 17.74 4.08
CA THR A 151 6.86 18.71 4.78
C THR A 151 7.57 19.62 3.78
N ARG A 152 8.24 19.02 2.78
CA ARG A 152 8.96 19.78 1.73
C ARG A 152 8.02 20.68 0.94
N SER A 153 6.86 20.17 0.57
CA SER A 153 5.87 20.90 -0.21
C SER A 153 5.26 22.05 0.58
N THR A 154 4.98 21.86 1.87
CA THR A 154 4.49 22.94 2.73
C THR A 154 5.50 24.08 2.86
N ILE A 155 6.79 23.76 2.98
CA ILE A 155 7.86 24.76 3.02
C ILE A 155 7.96 25.50 1.69
N LEU A 156 8.01 24.77 0.57
CA LEU A 156 8.10 25.34 -0.77
C LEU A 156 6.89 26.22 -1.11
N GLY A 157 5.68 25.75 -0.79
CA GLY A 157 4.45 26.51 -1.00
C GLY A 157 4.42 27.82 -0.20
N LYS A 158 4.91 27.82 1.04
CA LYS A 158 5.06 29.05 1.84
C LYS A 158 6.07 30.01 1.22
N ALA A 159 7.21 29.51 0.74
CA ALA A 159 8.23 30.33 0.09
C ALA A 159 7.73 30.96 -1.21
N LEU A 160 7.03 30.19 -2.06
CA LEU A 160 6.43 30.69 -3.30
C LEU A 160 5.36 31.75 -3.02
N ASN A 161 4.48 31.51 -2.04
CA ASN A 161 3.46 32.47 -1.66
C ASN A 161 4.07 33.76 -1.09
N TYR A 162 5.14 33.68 -0.29
CA TYR A 162 5.85 34.86 0.20
C TYR A 162 6.45 35.67 -0.95
N ASN A 163 7.09 35.01 -1.92
CA ASN A 163 7.66 35.68 -3.09
C ASN A 163 6.58 36.33 -3.96
N ASN A 164 5.44 35.66 -4.15
CA ASN A 164 4.31 36.22 -4.90
C ASN A 164 3.69 37.43 -4.19
N ALA A 165 3.53 37.38 -2.87
CA ALA A 165 3.03 38.51 -2.07
C ALA A 165 4.02 39.70 -2.08
N ALA A 166 5.32 39.42 -2.01
CA ALA A 166 6.36 40.45 -2.12
C ALA A 166 6.49 41.04 -3.53
N ALA A 167 6.21 40.26 -4.58
CA ALA A 167 6.15 40.75 -5.95
C ALA A 167 4.90 41.61 -6.20
N ALA A 168 3.76 41.23 -5.60
CA ALA A 168 2.52 42.01 -5.63
C ALA A 168 2.67 43.34 -4.88
N SER A 169 3.35 43.37 -3.74
CA SER A 169 3.60 44.62 -2.99
C SER A 169 4.60 45.56 -3.67
N LYS A 170 5.52 45.03 -4.48
CA LYS A 170 6.46 45.83 -5.30
C LYS A 170 5.87 46.36 -6.59
N SER A 171 4.71 45.87 -7.01
CA SER A 171 4.05 46.28 -8.25
C SER A 171 2.83 47.17 -8.04
N ALA A 172 2.62 47.70 -6.83
CA ALA A 172 1.57 48.70 -6.60
C ALA A 172 1.90 49.98 -7.40
N PRO A 173 1.13 50.32 -8.45
CA PRO A 173 1.23 51.65 -9.06
C PRO A 173 0.76 52.68 -8.01
N PRO A 174 1.22 53.93 -8.06
CA PRO A 174 0.66 54.98 -7.22
C PRO A 174 -0.85 55.03 -7.47
N ALA A 175 -1.63 54.96 -6.40
CA ALA A 175 -3.06 55.24 -6.45
C ALA A 175 -3.23 56.70 -6.90
N GLU A 176 -3.49 56.89 -8.19
CA GLU A 176 -3.88 58.19 -8.72
C GLU A 176 -5.35 58.39 -8.34
N ALA A 177 -5.55 59.20 -7.31
CA ALA A 177 -6.85 59.73 -6.95
C ALA A 177 -7.32 60.68 -8.06
N SER A 178 -8.37 60.30 -8.80
CA SER A 178 -9.28 61.27 -9.39
C SER A 178 -10.71 60.75 -9.33
N ASN A 179 -11.55 61.59 -8.73
CA ASN A 179 -12.93 61.35 -8.33
C ASN A 179 -13.88 61.69 -9.51
N PRO A 180 -15.22 61.60 -9.36
CA PRO A 180 -16.12 60.93 -10.30
C PRO A 180 -16.80 61.89 -11.28
N ALA A 181 -17.38 61.37 -12.37
CA ALA A 181 -18.80 61.59 -12.72
C ALA A 181 -19.18 61.04 -14.13
N PHE A 182 -20.46 60.64 -14.21
CA PHE A 182 -21.31 60.45 -15.39
C PHE A 182 -21.00 59.27 -16.35
N ASN A 183 -21.72 58.16 -16.16
CA ASN A 183 -23.00 57.96 -16.88
C ASN A 183 -23.83 56.82 -16.26
N ALA A 184 -25.03 57.17 -15.79
CA ALA A 184 -26.16 56.26 -15.63
C ALA A 184 -26.63 55.86 -17.04
N THR A 185 -26.99 54.62 -17.39
CA THR A 185 -28.25 53.89 -17.11
C THR A 185 -28.24 52.64 -18.04
N PRO A 186 -29.13 51.65 -17.93
CA PRO A 186 -29.64 50.93 -16.76
C PRO A 186 -29.40 49.40 -16.84
N ALA A 187 -29.67 48.75 -15.71
CA ALA A 187 -29.72 47.32 -15.50
C ALA A 187 -30.66 46.57 -16.48
N THR A 188 -30.23 45.39 -16.91
CA THR A 188 -31.12 44.31 -17.36
C THR A 188 -30.83 43.09 -16.50
N GLU A 189 -31.75 42.84 -15.58
CA GLU A 189 -32.03 41.57 -14.89
C GLU A 189 -33.52 41.27 -15.21
N PRO A 190 -34.09 40.06 -15.13
CA PRO A 190 -33.58 38.72 -14.73
C PRO A 190 -33.93 37.57 -15.71
N ALA A 191 -33.33 36.39 -15.51
CA ALA A 191 -34.11 35.15 -15.41
C ALA A 191 -33.28 34.03 -14.76
N ALA A 192 -33.70 33.68 -13.54
CA ALA A 192 -33.29 32.49 -12.80
C ALA A 192 -33.82 31.20 -13.46
N PRO A 193 -33.23 30.03 -13.15
CA PRO A 193 -33.47 28.77 -13.86
C PRO A 193 -34.78 28.09 -13.44
N PRO A 194 -35.45 27.34 -14.34
CA PRO A 194 -36.54 26.48 -13.94
C PRO A 194 -36.02 25.20 -13.25
N ALA A 195 -36.50 24.98 -12.02
CA ALA A 195 -36.44 23.70 -11.33
C ALA A 195 -37.73 22.87 -11.64
N PRO A 196 -37.89 21.66 -11.08
CA PRO A 196 -38.12 20.40 -11.79
C PRO A 196 -39.61 20.04 -11.96
N VAL A 197 -39.92 19.26 -12.99
CA VAL A 197 -41.26 18.68 -13.20
C VAL A 197 -41.30 17.26 -12.63
N SER A 198 -42.37 17.00 -11.88
CA SER A 198 -42.67 15.85 -11.04
C SER A 198 -42.81 14.49 -11.76
N GLU A 199 -42.67 13.44 -10.94
CA GLU A 199 -42.98 12.01 -11.20
C GLU A 199 -44.40 11.77 -11.76
N PRO A 200 -44.66 10.56 -12.31
CA PRO A 200 -45.40 9.61 -11.48
C PRO A 200 -44.86 8.17 -11.51
N THR A 201 -44.88 7.53 -10.35
CA THR A 201 -44.86 6.08 -10.15
C THR A 201 -46.18 5.48 -10.67
N PRO A 202 -46.18 4.25 -11.26
CA PRO A 202 -46.76 3.14 -10.50
C PRO A 202 -46.02 1.79 -10.67
N ALA A 203 -45.90 1.06 -9.56
CA ALA A 203 -45.71 -0.40 -9.54
C ALA A 203 -47.04 -1.10 -9.92
N PRO A 204 -47.01 -2.38 -10.38
CA PRO A 204 -47.09 -3.47 -9.39
C PRO A 204 -46.29 -4.75 -9.73
N LYS A 205 -45.80 -5.42 -8.67
CA LYS A 205 -45.49 -6.88 -8.58
C LYS A 205 -46.78 -7.71 -8.78
N PRO A 206 -46.79 -9.04 -9.06
CA PRO A 206 -45.95 -10.12 -8.48
C PRO A 206 -45.54 -11.23 -9.50
N THR A 207 -44.67 -12.21 -9.21
CA THR A 207 -45.07 -13.52 -8.63
C THR A 207 -43.88 -14.50 -8.72
N VAL A 208 -43.51 -15.07 -7.57
CA VAL A 208 -43.11 -16.46 -7.27
C VAL A 208 -42.08 -17.18 -8.17
N ALA A 209 -40.95 -17.58 -7.55
CA ALA A 209 -40.55 -18.99 -7.46
C ALA A 209 -39.39 -19.17 -6.47
N GLN A 210 -39.75 -19.58 -5.26
CA GLN A 210 -38.91 -20.28 -4.30
C GLN A 210 -38.74 -21.73 -4.78
N PRO A 211 -37.53 -22.31 -4.71
CA PRO A 211 -37.44 -23.69 -4.25
C PRO A 211 -36.70 -23.80 -2.92
N ALA A 212 -37.34 -24.56 -2.06
CA ALA A 212 -36.93 -24.98 -0.73
C ALA A 212 -35.67 -25.87 -0.75
N PRO A 213 -35.06 -26.13 0.43
CA PRO A 213 -33.72 -26.65 0.58
C PRO A 213 -33.67 -28.18 0.45
N ALA A 214 -32.68 -28.68 -0.29
CA ALA A 214 -32.37 -30.10 -0.31
C ALA A 214 -31.61 -30.49 0.97
N LYS A 215 -32.28 -31.30 1.79
CA LYS A 215 -31.72 -32.08 2.88
C LYS A 215 -30.70 -33.08 2.32
N THR A 216 -29.49 -33.09 2.87
CA THR A 216 -28.66 -34.30 2.89
C THR A 216 -28.15 -34.54 4.30
N ALA A 217 -28.40 -35.78 4.74
CA ALA A 217 -28.21 -36.35 6.05
C ALA A 217 -26.71 -36.52 6.43
N PRO A 218 -26.40 -36.84 7.70
CA PRO A 218 -25.09 -36.65 8.31
C PRO A 218 -24.15 -37.83 8.03
N VAL A 219 -22.90 -37.53 7.67
CA VAL A 219 -21.84 -38.53 7.58
C VAL A 219 -21.00 -38.51 8.87
N LYS A 220 -21.24 -39.57 9.64
CA LYS A 220 -20.41 -40.25 10.63
C LYS A 220 -19.05 -39.63 10.99
N THR A 221 -18.98 -39.25 12.25
CA THR A 221 -17.81 -39.19 13.14
C THR A 221 -16.87 -40.38 12.97
N VAL A 222 -15.58 -40.11 12.69
CA VAL A 222 -14.49 -40.99 13.07
C VAL A 222 -13.60 -40.22 14.04
N LYS A 223 -13.62 -40.72 15.28
CA LYS A 223 -12.82 -40.30 16.42
C LYS A 223 -11.41 -40.87 16.22
N ALA A 224 -10.41 -40.01 16.01
CA ALA A 224 -9.00 -40.40 16.12
C ALA A 224 -8.37 -39.54 17.22
N GLU A 225 -8.28 -40.14 18.39
CA GLU A 225 -7.53 -39.68 19.55
C GLU A 225 -6.03 -39.78 19.24
N THR A 226 -5.36 -38.64 19.08
CA THR A 226 -3.91 -38.56 19.30
C THR A 226 -3.59 -37.31 20.11
N LYS A 227 -3.38 -37.59 21.39
CA LYS A 227 -2.83 -36.75 22.47
C LYS A 227 -1.58 -35.98 22.02
N PRO A 228 -1.55 -34.64 22.11
CA PRO A 228 -0.29 -33.88 22.08
C PRO A 228 0.28 -33.81 23.50
N THR A 229 1.45 -34.41 23.68
CA THR A 229 2.28 -34.31 24.87
C THR A 229 2.78 -32.87 25.01
N ALA A 230 2.52 -32.26 26.17
CA ALA A 230 2.98 -30.91 26.51
C ALA A 230 4.52 -30.82 26.47
N ALA A 231 5.05 -29.96 25.61
CA ALA A 231 6.44 -29.53 25.67
C ALA A 231 6.58 -28.39 26.69
N LYS A 232 7.39 -28.63 27.72
CA LYS A 232 7.76 -27.63 28.74
C LYS A 232 8.54 -26.47 28.11
N PRO A 233 8.41 -25.23 28.62
CA PRO A 233 9.27 -24.13 28.19
C PRO A 233 10.69 -24.33 28.75
N LEU A 234 11.71 -24.29 27.90
CA LEU A 234 13.10 -24.19 28.37
C LEU A 234 13.42 -22.75 28.81
N PRO A 235 14.17 -22.57 29.91
CA PRO A 235 14.48 -21.26 30.46
C PRO A 235 15.47 -20.48 29.58
N LYS A 236 15.29 -19.15 29.55
CA LYS A 236 16.26 -18.18 29.03
C LYS A 236 17.61 -18.39 29.70
N ALA A 237 18.59 -18.88 28.95
CA ALA A 237 20.00 -18.83 29.32
C ALA A 237 20.70 -17.68 28.56
N PRO A 238 21.56 -16.89 29.21
CA PRO A 238 22.20 -15.73 28.60
C PRO A 238 23.21 -16.14 27.53
N ALA A 239 23.41 -15.24 26.55
CA ALA A 239 24.28 -15.42 25.40
C ALA A 239 25.74 -15.68 25.81
N ALA A 240 26.13 -16.96 25.88
CA ALA A 240 27.54 -17.33 25.89
C ALA A 240 28.13 -17.06 24.50
N LYS A 241 29.10 -16.14 24.43
CA LYS A 241 29.93 -15.88 23.26
C LYS A 241 30.56 -17.19 22.79
N LEU A 242 30.22 -17.61 21.57
CA LEU A 242 30.88 -18.72 20.89
C LEU A 242 32.33 -18.32 20.56
N PRO A 243 33.32 -19.23 20.69
CA PRO A 243 34.72 -18.91 20.43
C PRO A 243 34.95 -18.61 18.94
N PRO A 244 35.89 -17.71 18.60
CA PRO A 244 36.22 -17.39 17.21
C PRO A 244 36.78 -18.60 16.47
N ILE A 245 36.36 -18.78 15.21
CA ILE A 245 36.94 -19.77 14.29
C ILE A 245 38.19 -19.13 13.67
N GLY A 246 39.30 -19.85 13.65
CA GLY A 246 40.44 -19.53 12.79
C GLY A 246 40.16 -20.01 11.36
N GLY A 247 40.37 -19.15 10.36
CA GLY A 247 40.06 -19.40 8.96
C GLY A 247 38.77 -18.70 8.52
N ASN A 248 38.66 -18.38 7.22
CA ASN A 248 37.75 -17.40 6.60
C ASN A 248 36.23 -17.74 6.65
N GLU A 249 35.72 -18.32 7.74
CA GLU A 249 34.33 -18.74 7.91
C GLU A 249 33.61 -17.83 8.92
N VAL A 250 32.45 -17.29 8.52
CA VAL A 250 31.61 -16.42 9.38
C VAL A 250 30.34 -17.17 9.77
N ILE A 251 30.04 -17.23 11.07
CA ILE A 251 28.80 -17.83 11.57
C ILE A 251 27.67 -16.80 11.44
N VAL A 252 26.66 -17.12 10.65
CA VAL A 252 25.44 -16.34 10.50
C VAL A 252 24.39 -16.92 11.43
N ASP A 253 24.09 -16.19 12.50
CA ASP A 253 23.01 -16.52 13.44
C ASP A 253 21.65 -16.15 12.81
N PRO A 254 20.67 -17.06 12.77
CA PRO A 254 19.32 -16.79 12.25
C PRO A 254 18.61 -15.61 12.94
N VAL A 255 18.99 -15.27 14.17
CA VAL A 255 18.36 -14.19 14.95
C VAL A 255 18.98 -12.83 14.63
N ASN A 256 20.17 -12.78 14.03
CA ASN A 256 20.83 -11.53 13.63
C ASN A 256 21.74 -11.75 12.41
N PRO A 257 21.15 -11.86 11.19
CA PRO A 257 21.90 -12.27 10.01
C PRO A 257 22.85 -11.16 9.55
N ILE A 258 24.15 -11.49 9.51
CA ILE A 258 25.18 -10.66 8.87
C ILE A 258 25.22 -11.05 7.38
N PRO A 259 25.30 -10.07 6.45
CA PRO A 259 25.41 -10.39 5.02
C PRO A 259 26.68 -11.20 4.74
N CYS A 260 26.49 -12.33 4.08
CA CYS A 260 27.55 -13.26 3.65
C CYS A 260 27.75 -13.12 2.14
N ALA A 261 29.01 -12.99 1.70
CA ALA A 261 29.38 -12.82 0.30
C ALA A 261 29.63 -14.15 -0.46
N GLY A 262 29.46 -15.31 0.19
CA GLY A 262 29.66 -16.63 -0.40
C GLY A 262 28.57 -17.64 0.01
N SER A 263 28.82 -18.93 -0.21
CA SER A 263 27.81 -19.97 0.02
C SER A 263 27.52 -20.22 1.52
N LEU A 264 26.23 -20.26 1.87
CA LEU A 264 25.75 -20.58 3.22
C LEU A 264 25.51 -22.09 3.37
N VAL A 265 26.21 -22.71 4.31
CA VAL A 265 26.08 -24.14 4.60
C VAL A 265 25.39 -24.35 5.96
N PRO A 266 24.31 -25.12 6.05
CA PRO A 266 23.67 -25.47 7.32
C PRO A 266 24.61 -26.29 8.21
N ALA A 267 24.73 -25.91 9.49
CA ALA A 267 25.51 -26.64 10.48
C ALA A 267 24.84 -26.62 11.86
N LYS A 268 25.22 -27.57 12.72
CA LYS A 268 24.83 -27.58 14.14
C LYS A 268 26.04 -27.30 15.01
N ARG A 269 25.96 -26.27 15.86
CA ARG A 269 27.03 -25.94 16.81
C ARG A 269 26.47 -25.60 18.18
N GLY A 270 26.97 -26.28 19.22
CA GLY A 270 26.50 -26.08 20.60
C GLY A 270 25.00 -26.37 20.79
N GLY A 271 24.43 -27.29 20.01
CA GLY A 271 23.01 -27.66 20.07
C GLY A 271 22.05 -26.71 19.33
N ARG A 272 22.56 -25.72 18.59
CA ARG A 272 21.76 -24.77 17.79
C ARG A 272 22.04 -24.92 16.30
N ASP A 273 21.01 -24.72 15.49
CA ASP A 273 21.13 -24.63 14.04
C ASP A 273 21.74 -23.26 13.69
N VAL A 274 22.86 -23.28 12.97
CA VAL A 274 23.59 -22.09 12.53
C VAL A 274 23.92 -22.22 11.05
N LEU A 275 24.06 -21.09 10.35
CA LEU A 275 24.52 -21.07 8.97
C LEU A 275 26.00 -20.66 8.95
N ILE A 276 26.84 -21.42 8.25
CA ILE A 276 28.26 -21.09 8.08
C ILE A 276 28.42 -20.47 6.70
N CYS A 277 28.88 -19.22 6.66
CA CYS A 277 29.29 -18.53 5.46
C CYS A 277 30.70 -19.00 5.07
N LYS A 278 30.81 -19.65 3.90
CA LYS A 278 32.10 -19.93 3.26
C LYS A 278 32.32 -18.91 2.14
N ALA A 279 33.45 -18.23 2.16
CA ALA A 279 33.89 -17.46 1.01
C ALA A 279 34.30 -18.44 -0.10
N ASP A 280 33.70 -18.30 -1.28
CA ASP A 280 34.11 -19.02 -2.50
C ASP A 280 35.40 -18.43 -3.09
#